data_AF-A0A7V9ZUE9-F1
#
_entry.id   AF-A0A7V9ZUE9-F1
#
_cell.length_a   1.000
_cell.length_b   1.000
_cell.length_c   1.000
_cell.angle_alpha   90.00
_cell.angle_beta   90.00
_cell.angle_gamma   90.00
#
_symmetry.space_group_name_H-M   'P 1'
#
loop_
_entity.id
_entity.type
_entity.pdbx_description
1 polymer ?
#
loop_
_entity_poly.entity_id
_entity_poly.type
_entity_poly.pdbx_seq_one_letter_code
_entity_poly.pdbx_strand_id
1 'polypeptide(L)'
;MTLALVLAAVLAVGCVVAVAFPFIKEPEPESDDLHEPDEEGRRRLELLEERDRSLAALKELEFEHRTGTVSDEDYRIALGPLRREAANALRALETEGRPLEERT
;
A
#
# COMPACT_ATOMS: atom_id res chain seq x y z
N MET A 1 -24.62 -9.76 -48.03
CA MET A 1 -23.65 -8.77 -47.49
C MET A 1 -24.22 -8.01 -46.30
N THR A 2 -25.42 -7.45 -46.39
CA THR A 2 -26.08 -6.73 -45.28
C THR A 2 -26.27 -7.57 -44.01
N LEU A 3 -26.73 -8.81 -44.14
CA LEU A 3 -26.97 -9.70 -42.99
C LEU A 3 -25.69 -9.99 -42.18
N ALA A 4 -24.56 -10.23 -42.86
CA ALA A 4 -23.28 -10.48 -42.22
C ALA A 4 -22.75 -9.24 -41.47
N LEU A 5 -22.96 -8.05 -42.04
CA LEU A 5 -22.60 -6.79 -41.39
C LEU A 5 -23.47 -6.53 -40.14
N VAL A 6 -24.77 -6.81 -40.23
CA VAL A 6 -25.67 -6.70 -39.07
C VAL A 6 -25.25 -7.68 -37.97
N LEU A 7 -24.93 -8.92 -38.32
CA LEU A 7 -24.47 -9.92 -37.35
C LEU A 7 -23.16 -9.49 -36.67
N ALA A 8 -22.19 -9.01 -37.44
CA ALA A 8 -20.93 -8.52 -36.92
C ALA A 8 -21.13 -7.31 -35.98
N ALA A 9 -22.02 -6.38 -36.35
CA ALA A 9 -22.34 -5.22 -35.51
C ALA A 9 -23.00 -5.64 -34.18
N VAL A 10 -23.96 -6.57 -34.21
CA VAL A 10 -24.60 -7.10 -33.00
C VAL A 10 -23.59 -7.79 -32.09
N LEU A 11 -22.69 -8.60 -32.67
CA LEU A 11 -21.68 -9.31 -31.90
C LEU A 11 -20.66 -8.34 -31.26
N ALA A 12 -20.22 -7.32 -32.02
CA ALA A 12 -19.34 -6.28 -31.50
C ALA A 12 -19.98 -5.51 -30.33
N VAL A 13 -21.25 -5.10 -30.48
CA VAL A 13 -22.01 -4.45 -29.39
C VAL A 13 -22.14 -5.38 -28.19
N GLY A 14 -22.44 -6.67 -28.41
CA GLY A 14 -22.52 -7.67 -27.36
C GLY A 14 -21.22 -7.83 -26.58
N CYS A 15 -20.07 -7.87 -27.27
CA CYS A 15 -18.75 -7.93 -26.63
C CYS A 15 -18.46 -6.67 -25.81
N VAL A 16 -18.76 -5.49 -26.34
CA VAL A 16 -18.58 -4.22 -25.62
C VAL A 16 -19.44 -4.19 -24.36
N VAL A 17 -20.71 -4.58 -24.47
CA VAL A 17 -21.62 -4.65 -23.32
C VAL A 17 -21.13 -5.67 -22.30
N ALA A 18 -20.69 -6.87 -22.71
CA ALA A 18 -20.21 -7.89 -21.79
C ALA A 18 -18.98 -7.43 -20.99
N VAL A 19 -18.07 -6.67 -21.62
CA VAL A 19 -16.87 -6.13 -20.97
C VAL A 19 -17.20 -4.89 -20.13
N ALA A 20 -18.12 -4.04 -20.57
CA ALA A 20 -18.52 -2.83 -19.84
C ALA A 20 -19.52 -3.10 -18.70
N PHE A 21 -20.27 -4.21 -18.76
CA PHE A 21 -21.24 -4.63 -17.75
C PHE A 21 -20.66 -4.67 -16.33
N PRO A 22 -19.47 -5.25 -16.06
CA PRO A 22 -18.87 -5.22 -14.73
C PRO A 22 -18.43 -3.83 -14.26
N PHE A 23 -18.25 -2.85 -15.17
CA PHE A 23 -17.92 -1.46 -14.80
C PHE A 23 -19.16 -0.62 -14.49
N ILE A 24 -20.30 -0.93 -15.09
CA ILE A 24 -21.59 -0.26 -14.83
C ILE A 24 -22.31 -0.91 -13.64
N LYS A 25 -22.12 -2.22 -13.49
CA LYS A 25 -22.56 -2.96 -12.32
C LYS A 25 -21.54 -2.71 -11.23
N GLU A 26 -21.62 -1.55 -10.57
CA GLU A 26 -21.11 -1.41 -9.22
C GLU A 26 -21.63 -2.63 -8.45
N PRO A 27 -20.75 -3.53 -7.96
CA PRO A 27 -21.20 -4.49 -6.97
C PRO A 27 -21.79 -3.61 -5.86
N GLU A 28 -23.07 -3.77 -5.51
CA GLU A 28 -23.58 -3.19 -4.28
C GLU A 28 -22.56 -3.56 -3.21
N PRO A 29 -21.75 -2.62 -2.70
CA PRO A 29 -20.89 -2.95 -1.60
C PRO A 29 -21.85 -3.31 -0.46
N GLU A 30 -21.56 -4.37 0.28
CA GLU A 30 -22.40 -4.79 1.41
C GLU A 30 -22.58 -3.64 2.43
N SER A 31 -21.74 -2.59 2.36
CA SER A 31 -22.09 -1.22 2.74
C SER A 31 -21.37 -0.16 1.88
N ASP A 32 -22.08 0.88 1.44
CA ASP A 32 -21.53 2.11 0.82
C ASP A 32 -21.03 3.12 1.89
N ASP A 33 -20.73 2.62 3.10
CA ASP A 33 -19.96 3.37 4.07
C ASP A 33 -18.50 3.33 3.59
N LEU A 34 -17.85 4.50 3.53
CA LEU A 34 -16.40 4.57 3.69
C LEU A 34 -16.10 3.85 5.00
N HIS A 35 -15.88 2.54 4.96
CA HIS A 35 -15.68 1.74 6.14
C HIS A 35 -14.49 2.37 6.84
N GLU A 36 -14.72 3.04 7.97
CA GLU A 36 -13.64 3.41 8.85
C GLU A 36 -12.81 2.14 8.98
N PRO A 37 -11.49 2.21 8.74
CA PRO A 37 -10.67 1.02 8.82
C PRO A 37 -11.01 0.34 10.15
N ASP A 38 -11.34 -0.95 10.07
CA ASP A 38 -11.62 -1.74 11.25
C ASP A 38 -10.42 -1.65 12.21
N GLU A 39 -10.53 -2.19 13.42
CA GLU A 39 -9.42 -2.11 14.37
C GLU A 39 -8.11 -2.69 13.82
N GLU A 40 -8.16 -3.69 12.94
CA GLU A 40 -7.00 -4.29 12.26
C GLU A 40 -6.45 -3.36 11.16
N GLY A 41 -7.31 -2.72 10.37
CA GLY A 41 -6.98 -1.73 9.37
C GLY A 41 -6.34 -0.48 9.98
N ARG A 42 -6.86 0.00 11.11
CA ARG A 42 -6.27 1.12 11.87
C ARG A 42 -4.90 0.75 12.43
N ARG A 43 -4.80 -0.43 13.04
CA ARG A 43 -3.52 -0.92 13.58
C ARG A 43 -2.47 -1.10 12.49
N ARG A 44 -2.86 -1.64 11.33
CA ARG A 44 -1.98 -1.78 10.19
C ARG A 44 -1.55 -0.43 9.63
N LEU A 45 -2.45 0.55 9.58
CA LEU A 45 -2.13 1.91 9.16
C LEU A 45 -1.13 2.56 10.11
N GLU A 46 -1.34 2.48 11.42
CA GLU A 46 -0.41 2.99 12.43
C GLU A 46 1.00 2.38 12.29
N LEU A 47 1.08 1.07 12.04
CA LEU A 47 2.35 0.39 11.80
C LEU A 47 3.04 0.86 10.50
N LEU A 48 2.27 1.17 9.45
CA LEU A 48 2.81 1.73 8.21
C LEU A 48 3.33 3.14 8.42
N GLU A 49 2.61 3.97 9.15
CA GLU A 49 3.04 5.32 9.52
C GLU A 49 4.31 5.30 10.36
N GLU A 50 4.42 4.38 11.33
CA GLU A 50 5.63 4.21 12.14
C GLU A 50 6.84 3.86 11.28
N ARG A 51 6.69 2.88 10.37
CA ARG A 51 7.73 2.53 9.41
C ARG A 51 8.17 3.74 8.59
N ASP A 52 7.22 4.48 8.04
CA ASP A 52 7.52 5.62 7.18
C ASP A 52 8.23 6.74 7.95
N ARG A 53 7.84 6.97 9.21
CA ARG A 53 8.51 7.91 10.10
C ARG A 53 9.95 7.50 10.39
N SER A 54 10.19 6.24 10.78
CA SER A 54 11.55 5.76 11.08
C SER A 54 12.45 5.79 9.83
N LEU A 55 11.92 5.44 8.66
CA LEU A 55 12.67 5.49 7.40
C LEU A 55 12.93 6.93 6.94
N ALA A 56 11.99 7.86 7.18
CA ALA A 56 12.19 9.27 6.90
C ALA A 56 13.32 9.86 7.78
N ALA A 57 13.34 9.51 9.07
CA ALA A 57 14.40 9.95 9.98
C ALA A 57 15.80 9.48 9.53
N LEU A 58 15.92 8.24 9.04
CA LEU A 58 17.18 7.74 8.46
C LEU A 58 17.59 8.51 7.19
N LYS A 59 16.64 8.81 6.31
CA LYS A 59 16.91 9.57 5.09
C LYS A 59 17.33 11.01 5.39
N GLU A 60 16.69 11.64 6.37
CA GLU A 60 17.05 12.99 6.81
C GLU A 60 18.48 13.02 7.36
N LEU A 61 18.83 12.08 8.24
CA LEU A 61 20.20 11.98 8.78
C LEU A 61 21.25 11.75 7.67
N GLU A 62 20.95 10.91 6.68
CA GLU A 62 21.85 10.71 5.53
C GLU A 62 22.00 12.00 4.70
N PHE A 63 20.89 12.71 4.50
CA PHE A 63 20.89 13.97 3.78
C PHE A 63 21.72 15.03 4.51
N GLU A 64 21.52 15.21 5.81
CA GLU A 64 22.28 16.14 6.65
C GLU A 64 23.78 15.83 6.66
N HIS A 65 24.16 14.55 6.68
CA HIS A 65 25.56 14.16 6.56
C HIS A 65 26.11 14.50 5.16
N ARG A 66 25.34 14.25 4.08
CA ARG A 66 25.74 14.57 2.71
C ARG A 66 25.89 16.06 2.47
N THR A 67 25.07 16.89 3.11
CA THR A 67 25.18 18.35 3.04
C THR A 67 26.28 18.91 3.95
N GLY A 68 26.90 18.07 4.78
CA GLY A 68 27.92 18.48 5.76
C GLY A 68 27.34 19.19 6.98
N THR A 69 26.02 19.12 7.18
CA THR A 69 25.31 19.64 8.36
C THR A 69 25.64 18.81 9.60
N VAL A 70 25.85 17.50 9.43
CA VAL A 70 26.23 16.55 10.48
C VAL A 70 27.63 15.98 10.18
N SER A 71 28.47 15.87 11.21
CA SER A 71 29.82 15.30 11.08
C SER A 71 29.77 13.78 10.90
N ASP A 72 30.83 13.16 10.34
CA ASP A 72 30.89 11.69 10.21
C ASP A 72 30.84 10.97 11.57
N GLU A 73 31.41 11.58 12.61
CA GLU A 73 31.40 11.02 13.97
C GLU A 73 29.98 11.03 14.54
N ASP A 74 29.29 12.17 14.47
CA ASP A 74 27.92 12.33 14.95
C ASP A 74 26.94 11.45 14.14
N TYR A 75 27.15 11.38 12.82
CA TYR A 75 26.41 10.50 11.93
C TYR A 75 26.52 9.03 12.38
N ARG A 76 27.74 8.54 12.64
CA ARG A 76 27.95 7.16 13.11
C ARG A 76 27.29 6.88 14.46
N ILE A 77 27.27 7.86 15.36
CA ILE A 77 26.60 7.74 16.67
C ILE A 77 25.08 7.69 16.50
N ALA A 78 24.50 8.59 15.69
CA ALA A 78 23.05 8.71 15.49
C ALA A 78 22.44 7.58 14.63
N LEU A 79 23.22 7.02 13.70
CA LEU A 79 22.75 6.01 12.75
C LEU A 79 22.35 4.68 13.41
N GLY A 80 23.03 4.27 14.48
CA GLY A 80 22.79 2.99 15.16
C GLY A 80 21.37 2.89 15.74
N PRO A 81 20.94 3.83 16.62
CA PRO A 81 19.59 3.86 17.16
C PRO A 81 18.49 3.91 16.09
N LEU A 82 18.62 4.80 15.10
CA LEU A 82 17.63 4.96 14.03
C LEU A 82 17.48 3.69 13.17
N ARG A 83 18.58 2.99 12.89
CA ARG A 83 18.52 1.69 12.19
C ARG A 83 17.77 0.64 12.99
N ARG A 84 17.95 0.63 14.31
CA ARG A 84 17.23 -0.31 15.18
C ARG A 84 15.74 0.00 15.22
N GLU A 85 15.39 1.28 15.26
CA GLU A 85 14.00 1.74 15.21
C GLU A 85 13.31 1.34 13.90
N ALA A 86 13.93 1.62 12.76
CA ALA A 86 13.43 1.21 11.45
C ALA A 86 13.29 -0.33 11.33
N ALA A 87 14.27 -1.09 11.85
CA ALA A 87 14.21 -2.54 11.86
C ALA A 87 13.05 -3.07 12.72
N ASN A 88 12.77 -2.43 13.86
CA ASN A 88 11.64 -2.78 14.72
C ASN A 88 10.30 -2.50 14.04
N ALA A 89 10.15 -1.33 13.41
CA ALA A 89 8.94 -0.95 12.69
C ALA A 89 8.66 -1.91 11.51
N LEU A 90 9.69 -2.29 10.76
CA LEU A 90 9.57 -3.27 9.67
C LEU A 90 9.17 -4.66 10.19
N ARG A 91 9.75 -5.11 11.30
CA ARG A 91 9.40 -6.41 11.93
C ARG A 91 7.97 -6.43 12.46
N ALA A 92 7.49 -5.31 13.00
CA ALA A 92 6.12 -5.19 13.49
C ALA A 92 5.11 -5.36 12.33
N LEU A 93 5.37 -4.72 11.18
CA LEU A 93 4.57 -4.90 9.97
C LEU A 93 4.61 -6.33 9.42
N GLU A 94 5.78 -6.97 9.41
CA GLU A 94 5.90 -8.36 8.97
C GLU A 94 5.11 -9.30 9.88
N THR A 95 5.13 -9.05 11.19
CA THR A 95 4.41 -9.87 12.19
C THR A 95 2.89 -9.72 12.04
N GLU A 96 2.40 -8.51 11.75
CA GLU A 96 0.98 -8.24 11.51
C GLU A 96 0.51 -8.81 10.16
N GLY A 97 1.37 -8.83 9.14
CA GLY A 97 1.06 -9.36 7.82
C GLY A 97 1.06 -10.87 7.68
N ARG A 98 1.48 -11.63 8.72
CA ARG A 98 1.41 -13.09 8.70
C ARG A 98 -0.03 -13.56 8.97
N PRO A 99 -0.65 -14.34 8.05
CA PRO A 99 -2.00 -14.84 8.26
C PRO A 99 -2.07 -15.68 9.54
N LEU A 100 -3.23 -15.60 10.21
CA LEU A 100 -3.51 -16.17 11.54
C LEU A 100 -3.21 -17.67 11.71
N GLU A 101 -2.92 -18.43 10.63
CA GLU A 101 -2.65 -19.87 10.65
C GLU A 101 -1.32 -20.28 11.30
N GLU A 102 -0.32 -19.40 11.41
CA GLU A 102 0.99 -19.74 11.99
C GLU A 102 1.19 -19.30 13.46
N ARG A 103 0.14 -18.82 14.14
CA ARG A 103 0.25 -18.28 15.51
C ARG A 103 -0.03 -19.29 16.64
N THR A 104 -0.39 -20.54 16.31
CA THR A 104 -0.61 -21.64 17.28
C THR A 104 0.49 -22.67 17.30
#